data_AF-A0A2H6LN01-F1
#
_entry.id   AF-A0A2H6LN01-F1
#
_cell.length_a   1.000
_cell.length_b   1.000
_cell.length_c   1.000
_cell.angle_alpha   90.00
_cell.angle_beta   90.00
_cell.angle_gamma   90.00
#
_symmetry.space_group_name_H-M   'P 1'
#
loop_
_entity.id
_entity.type
_entity.pdbx_description
1 polymer ?
#
loop_
_entity_poly.entity_id
_entity_poly.type
_entity_poly.pdbx_seq_one_letter_code
_entity_poly.pdbx_strand_id
1 'polypeptide(L)' 'MNNKITHTFQQIFFTVIFLTLLSGGSSVLLASQGKLLPEQTRVFEICNTTWNMGIGAIFGLLGSRTTNIFQSEQKQDEQ' A
#
# COMPACT_ATOMS: atom_id res chain seq x y z
N MET A 1 14.25 -14.02 19.06
CA MET A 1 13.11 -14.32 18.16
C MET A 1 12.67 -13.04 17.41
N ASN A 2 13.62 -12.30 16.80
CA ASN A 2 13.37 -10.96 16.24
C ASN A 2 13.21 -10.93 14.70
N ASN A 3 13.63 -11.97 13.97
CA ASN A 3 13.71 -11.92 12.50
C ASN A 3 12.36 -12.19 11.81
N LYS A 4 11.41 -12.84 12.50
CA LYS A 4 10.11 -13.22 11.91
C LYS A 4 9.16 -12.02 11.75
N ILE A 5 9.15 -11.10 12.71
CA ILE A 5 8.24 -9.93 12.69
C ILE A 5 8.59 -8.98 11.55
N THR A 6 9.88 -8.77 11.28
CA THR A 6 10.35 -7.96 10.15
C THR A 6 10.02 -8.61 8.80
N HIS A 7 10.19 -9.93 8.67
CA HIS A 7 9.86 -10.66 7.45
C HIS A 7 8.35 -10.62 7.12
N THR A 8 7.48 -10.86 8.12
CA THR A 8 6.04 -10.83 7.90
C THR A 8 5.55 -9.43 7.52
N PHE A 9 6.04 -8.38 8.20
CA PHE A 9 5.69 -6.99 7.85
C PHE A 9 6.16 -6.64 6.43
N GLN A 10 7.38 -7.01 6.06
CA GLN A 10 7.92 -6.77 4.72
C GLN A 10 7.11 -7.50 3.64
N GLN A 11 6.65 -8.71 3.91
CA GLN A 11 5.82 -9.48 2.97
C GLN A 11 4.43 -8.87 2.78
N ILE A 12 3.80 -8.40 3.87
CA ILE A 12 2.51 -7.70 3.80
C ILE A 12 2.67 -6.38 3.04
N PHE A 13 3.72 -5.62 3.36
CA PHE A 13 4.03 -4.36 2.69
C PHE A 13 4.26 -4.55 1.19
N PHE A 14 5.06 -5.55 0.78
CA PHE A 14 5.27 -5.87 -0.62
C PHE A 14 3.99 -6.32 -1.32
N THR A 15 3.18 -7.15 -0.66
CA THR A 15 1.89 -7.60 -1.20
C THR A 15 0.97 -6.41 -1.46
N VAL A 16 0.86 -5.49 -0.50
CA VAL A 16 0.05 -4.27 -0.64
C VAL A 16 0.57 -3.39 -1.78
N ILE A 17 1.89 -3.20 -1.90
CA ILE A 17 2.50 -2.46 -3.01
C ILE A 17 2.18 -3.12 -4.36
N PHE A 18 2.40 -4.43 -4.47
CA PHE A 18 2.13 -5.16 -5.72
C PHE A 18 0.67 -5.06 -6.12
N LEU A 19 -0.26 -5.29 -5.19
CA LEU A 19 -1.70 -5.24 -5.45
C LEU A 19 -2.14 -3.82 -5.85
N THR A 20 -1.56 -2.81 -5.20
CA THR A 20 -1.80 -1.40 -5.51
C THR A 20 -1.29 -1.08 -6.92
N LEU A 21 -0.03 -1.40 -7.25
CA LEU A 21 0.56 -1.21 -8.58
C LEU A 21 -0.19 -1.97 -9.68
N LEU A 22 -0.63 -3.20 -9.42
CA LEU A 22 -1.42 -3.98 -10.38
C LEU A 22 -2.78 -3.31 -10.65
N SER A 23 -3.43 -2.83 -9.59
CA SER A 23 -4.74 -2.15 -9.68
C SER A 23 -4.62 -0.82 -10.42
N GLY A 24 -3.67 0.04 -10.06
CA GLY A 24 -3.41 1.30 -10.73
C GLY A 24 -2.95 1.11 -12.19
N GLY A 25 -2.07 0.13 -12.44
CA GLY A 25 -1.61 -0.22 -13.78
C GLY A 25 -2.73 -0.72 -14.68
N SER A 26 -3.66 -1.52 -14.14
CA SER A 26 -4.86 -1.96 -14.86
C SER A 26 -5.78 -0.78 -15.20
N SER A 27 -5.93 0.18 -14.28
CA SER A 27 -6.64 1.43 -14.56
C SER A 27 -5.98 2.26 -15.65
N VAL A 28 -4.66 2.43 -15.64
CA VAL A 28 -3.92 3.18 -16.68
C VAL A 28 -4.03 2.48 -18.04
N LEU A 29 -3.95 1.15 -18.08
CA LEU A 29 -4.15 0.37 -19.31
C LEU A 29 -5.58 0.48 -19.86
N LEU A 30 -6.59 0.47 -18.99
CA LEU A 30 -7.97 0.70 -19.39
C LEU A 30 -8.17 2.14 -19.88
N ALA A 31 -7.62 3.14 -19.19
CA ALA A 31 -7.70 4.55 -19.58
C ALA A 31 -7.01 4.82 -20.93
N SER A 32 -6.03 4.01 -21.32
CA SER A 32 -5.39 4.06 -22.64
C SER A 32 -6.30 3.60 -23.78
N GLN A 33 -7.44 2.93 -23.49
CA GLN A 33 -8.40 2.53 -24.52
C GLN A 33 -9.44 3.64 -24.70
N GLY A 34 -9.45 4.27 -25.88
CA GLY A 34 -10.25 5.47 -26.19
C GLY A 34 -11.77 5.35 -26.11
N LYS A 35 -12.32 4.18 -25.73
CA LYS A 35 -13.76 3.98 -25.53
C LYS A 35 -14.02 2.88 -24.51
N LEU A 36 -14.17 3.26 -23.24
CA LEU A 36 -14.52 2.35 -22.16
C LEU A 36 -16.01 1.97 -22.25
N LEU A 37 -16.28 0.66 -22.28
CA LEU A 37 -17.64 0.13 -22.13
C LEU A 37 -18.12 0.39 -20.68
N PRO A 38 -19.41 0.65 -20.40
CA PRO A 38 -19.90 0.96 -19.05
C PRO A 38 -19.47 -0.03 -17.94
N GLU A 39 -19.31 -1.30 -18.28
CA GLU A 39 -18.75 -2.33 -17.37
C GLU A 39 -17.28 -2.04 -16.98
N GLN A 40 -16.47 -1.57 -17.93
CA GLN A 40 -15.07 -1.22 -17.69
C GLN A 40 -14.93 0.07 -16.87
N THR A 41 -15.86 1.02 -17.00
CA THR A 41 -15.89 2.25 -16.20
C THR A 41 -16.04 1.94 -14.70
N ARG A 42 -16.91 0.98 -14.36
CA ARG A 42 -17.09 0.54 -12.97
C ARG A 42 -15.82 -0.12 -12.41
N VAL A 43 -15.17 -0.98 -13.20
CA VAL A 43 -13.91 -1.64 -12.81
C VAL A 43 -12.79 -0.60 -12.63
N PHE A 44 -12.75 0.41 -13.49
CA PHE A 44 -11.80 1.52 -13.41
C PHE A 44 -12.00 2.36 -12.13
N GLU A 45 -13.24 2.70 -11.77
CA GLU A 45 -13.54 3.42 -10.52
C GLU A 45 -13.14 2.63 -9.28
N ILE A 46 -13.43 1.31 -9.27
CA ILE A 46 -13.04 0.43 -8.17
C ILE A 46 -11.51 0.39 -8.06
N CYS A 47 -10.80 0.17 -9.16
CA CYS A 47 -9.34 0.15 -9.17
C CYS A 47 -8.73 1.51 -8.75
N ASN A 48 -9.33 2.62 -9.17
CA ASN A 48 -8.85 3.96 -8.78
C ASN A 48 -9.09 4.25 -7.29
N THR A 49 -10.20 3.76 -6.74
CA THR A 49 -10.49 3.84 -5.30
C THR A 49 -9.54 2.96 -4.50
N THR A 50 -9.32 1.72 -4.93
CA THR A 50 -8.35 0.79 -4.34
C THR A 50 -6.92 1.33 -4.43
N TRP A 51 -6.56 2.00 -5.53
CA TRP A 51 -5.27 2.69 -5.68
C TRP A 51 -5.07 3.76 -4.61
N ASN A 52 -6.02 4.69 -4.46
CA ASN A 52 -5.93 5.75 -3.44
C ASN A 52 -5.89 5.19 -2.01
N MET A 53 -6.73 4.18 -1.73
CA MET A 53 -6.74 3.51 -0.43
C MET A 53 -5.43 2.76 -0.15
N GLY A 54 -4.88 2.08 -1.16
CA GLY A 54 -3.62 1.35 -1.08
C GLY A 54 -2.42 2.27 -0.79
N ILE A 55 -2.36 3.43 -1.46
CA ILE A 55 -1.35 4.45 -1.17
C ILE A 55 -1.46 4.94 0.28
N GLY A 56 -2.67 5.24 0.76
CA GLY A 56 -2.89 5.62 2.15
C GLY A 56 -2.45 4.54 3.16
N ALA A 57 -2.72 3.27 2.86
CA ALA A 57 -2.27 2.15 3.67
C ALA A 57 -0.74 1.99 3.68
N ILE A 58 -0.07 2.19 2.53
CA ILE A 58 1.41 2.14 2.42
C ILE A 58 2.04 3.26 3.28
N PHE A 59 1.53 4.49 3.17
CA PHE A 59 2.03 5.61 3.98
C PHE A 59 1.70 5.45 5.46
N GLY A 60 0.53 4.91 5.82
CA GLY A 60 0.16 4.60 7.21
C GLY A 60 1.05 3.51 7.81
N LEU A 61 1.37 2.46 7.04
CA LEU A 61 2.29 1.41 7.45
C LEU A 61 3.72 1.95 7.63
N LEU A 62 4.21 2.82 6.74
CA LEU A 62 5.50 3.48 6.89
C LEU A 62 5.54 4.40 8.12
N GLY A 63 4.51 5.23 8.30
CA GLY A 63 4.40 6.15 9.45
C GLY A 63 4.37 5.41 10.79
N SER A 64 3.61 4.30 10.89
CA SER A 64 3.55 3.50 12.12
C SER A 64 4.87 2.82 12.49
N ARG A 65 5.73 2.53 11.50
CA ARG A 65 7.08 1.98 11.72
C ARG A 65 8.04 3.07 12.15
N THR A 66 8.00 4.25 11.52
CA THR A 66 8.82 5.40 11.96
C THR A 66 8.47 5.79 13.39
N THR A 67 7.19 5.92 13.73
CA THR A 67 6.76 6.21 15.12
C THR A 67 7.18 5.11 16.09
N ASN A 68 7.10 3.83 15.71
CA ASN A 68 7.59 2.72 16.56
C ASN A 68 9.11 2.80 16.80
N ILE A 69 9.90 3.13 15.79
CA ILE A 69 11.35 3.25 15.90
C ILE A 69 11.70 4.42 16.84
N PHE A 70 11.09 5.59 16.63
CA PHE A 70 11.27 6.75 17.52
C PHE A 70 10.86 6.47 18.97
N GLN A 71 9.77 5.72 19.18
CA GLN A 71 9.33 5.32 20.52
C GLN A 71 10.26 4.28 21.17
N SER A 72 10.95 3.45 20.38
CA SER A 72 11.96 2.53 20.89
C SER A 72 13.28 3.21 21.28
N GLU A 73 13.69 4.29 20.58
CA GLU A 73 14.86 5.09 20.99
C GLU A 73 14.59 5.87 22.29
N GLN A 74 13.42 6.51 22.43
CA GLN A 74 13.07 7.26 23.65
C GLN A 74 13.02 6.40 24.91
N LYS A 75 12.69 5.10 24.81
CA LYS A 75 12.69 4.17 25.95
C LYS A 75 14.07 3.71 26.38
N GLN A 76 15.11 3.94 25.57
CA GLN A 76 16.47 3.48 25.85
C GLN A 76 17.30 4.54 26.59
N ASP A 77 16.90 5.82 26.49
CA ASP A 77 17.55 6.96 27.15
C ASP A 77 17.02 7.24 28.57
N GLU A 78 15.96 6.57 29.02
CA GLU A 78 15.38 6.70 30.36
C GLU A 78 15.78 5.56 31.34
N GLN A 79 16.78 4.73 30.99
CA GLN A 79 17.33 3.69 31.88
C GLN A 79 18.73 4.01 32.39
#